data_AF-A0A960PJ60-F1
#
_entry.id   AF-A0A960PJ60-F1
#
_cell.length_a   1.000
_cell.length_b   1.000
_cell.length_c   1.000
_cell.angle_alpha   90.00
_cell.angle_beta   90.00
_cell.angle_gamma   90.00
#
_symmetry.space_group_name_H-M   'P 1'
#
loop_
_entity.id
_entity.type
_entity.pdbx_description
1 polymer ?
#
loop_
_entity_poly.entity_id
_entity_poly.type
_entity_poly.pdbx_seq_one_letter_code
_entity_poly.pdbx_strand_id
1 'polypeptide(L)'
;MSRRSRRRDGPTGFLLIDKEAGLTSHDVVSRCRRRFDTPAVGHAGTLDPDATGLLLVGVGKATKLLTFLVGLPKTYEAVIAFGAATSTQDASGTVEGTFDMSGLTAAAVADAARSMEGPSEQVPPMVSAVRIDGKRLHELAREGKEVERPPRPIRVDRFETTPASEAELAGCTWIGGAAPEFR
;
A
#
# COMPACT_ATOMS: atom_id res chain seq x y z
N MET A 1 -31.32 9.82 -39.47
CA MET A 1 -30.07 9.09 -39.15
C MET A 1 -29.12 10.03 -38.42
N SER A 2 -29.17 10.04 -37.08
CA SER A 2 -28.28 10.87 -36.28
C SER A 2 -26.87 10.30 -36.35
N ARG A 3 -25.93 11.06 -36.93
CA ARG A 3 -24.49 10.82 -36.74
C ARG A 3 -24.24 10.99 -35.25
N ARG A 4 -24.34 9.88 -34.50
CA ARG A 4 -23.79 9.73 -33.16
C ARG A 4 -22.33 10.16 -33.32
N SER A 5 -22.03 11.39 -32.91
CA SER A 5 -20.67 11.91 -32.92
C SER A 5 -19.85 10.80 -32.29
N ARG A 6 -18.91 10.22 -33.05
CA ARG A 6 -17.88 9.36 -32.46
C ARG A 6 -17.20 10.27 -31.45
N ARG A 7 -17.66 10.26 -30.19
CA ARG A 7 -16.86 10.70 -29.06
C ARG A 7 -15.56 9.98 -29.32
N ARG A 8 -14.50 10.74 -29.63
CA ARG A 8 -13.18 10.12 -29.69
C ARG A 8 -13.07 9.42 -28.34
N ASP A 9 -12.86 8.11 -28.39
CA ASP A 9 -12.55 7.39 -27.16
C ASP A 9 -11.42 8.20 -26.52
N GLY A 10 -11.65 8.65 -25.28
CA GLY A 10 -10.65 9.43 -24.55
C GLY A 10 -9.31 8.67 -24.49
N PRO A 11 -8.24 9.34 -24.05
CA PRO A 11 -6.93 8.71 -23.97
C PRO A 11 -7.01 7.36 -23.24
N THR A 12 -6.34 6.36 -23.80
CA THR A 12 -6.30 5.00 -23.25
C THR A 12 -4.85 4.61 -23.08
N GLY A 13 -4.48 4.21 -21.88
CA GLY A 13 -3.12 3.79 -21.58
C GLY A 13 -2.86 3.66 -20.10
N PHE A 14 -1.61 3.36 -19.77
CA PHE A 14 -1.11 3.33 -18.41
C PHE A 14 -0.19 4.53 -18.16
N LEU A 15 -0.22 5.02 -16.92
CA LEU A 15 0.68 6.02 -16.40
C LEU A 15 1.46 5.37 -15.26
N LEU A 16 2.77 5.57 -15.27
CA LEU A 16 3.67 5.22 -14.19
C LEU A 16 3.91 6.53 -13.45
N ILE A 17 3.24 6.71 -12.32
CA ILE A 17 3.30 7.95 -11.56
C ILE A 17 4.19 7.72 -10.35
N ASP A 18 5.22 8.55 -10.20
CA ASP A 18 5.91 8.66 -8.92
C ASP A 18 5.03 9.50 -7.98
N LYS A 19 4.39 8.85 -7.00
CA LYS A 19 3.46 9.48 -6.06
C LYS A 19 4.25 10.20 -4.99
N GLU A 20 4.02 11.50 -4.84
CA GLU A 20 4.57 12.28 -3.74
C GLU A 20 3.90 11.91 -2.39
N ALA A 21 4.60 12.20 -1.29
CA ALA A 21 4.06 12.07 0.06
C ALA A 21 2.94 13.10 0.30
N GLY A 22 2.05 12.80 1.24
CA GLY A 22 0.89 13.62 1.58
C GLY A 22 -0.29 13.51 0.60
N LEU A 23 -0.17 12.70 -0.47
CA LEU A 23 -1.27 12.42 -1.40
C LEU A 23 -1.79 11.01 -1.22
N THR A 24 -3.11 10.87 -1.15
CA THR A 24 -3.72 9.53 -1.29
C THR A 24 -3.60 9.06 -2.74
N SER A 25 -3.58 7.74 -2.95
CA SER A 25 -3.68 7.16 -4.31
C SER A 25 -4.94 7.62 -5.06
N HIS A 26 -6.03 7.91 -4.32
CA HIS A 26 -7.27 8.45 -4.89
C HIS A 26 -7.15 9.92 -5.34
N ASP A 27 -6.33 10.72 -4.68
CA ASP A 27 -6.06 12.10 -5.10
C ASP A 27 -5.37 12.12 -6.47
N VAL A 28 -4.40 11.21 -6.67
CA VAL A 28 -3.74 11.02 -7.97
C VAL A 28 -4.75 10.64 -9.04
N VAL A 29 -5.60 9.64 -8.78
CA VAL A 29 -6.69 9.25 -9.71
C VAL A 29 -7.59 10.44 -10.02
N SER A 30 -7.96 11.24 -9.02
CA SER A 30 -8.83 12.41 -9.19
C SER A 30 -8.17 13.50 -10.05
N ARG A 31 -6.86 13.73 -9.88
CA ARG A 31 -6.07 14.62 -10.74
C ARG A 31 -6.04 14.11 -12.19
N CYS A 32 -5.82 12.81 -12.40
CA CYS A 32 -5.84 12.18 -13.72
C CYS A 32 -7.22 12.30 -14.40
N ARG A 33 -8.32 12.05 -13.68
CA ARG A 33 -9.69 12.22 -14.22
C ARG A 33 -9.92 13.61 -14.77
N ARG A 34 -9.52 14.65 -14.01
CA ARG A 34 -9.60 16.05 -14.45
C ARG A 34 -8.70 16.32 -15.65
N ARG A 35 -7.46 15.81 -15.64
CA ARG A 35 -6.46 16.07 -16.68
C ARG A 35 -6.80 15.43 -18.03
N PHE A 36 -7.44 14.27 -18.02
CA PHE A 36 -7.77 13.49 -19.22
C PHE A 36 -9.24 13.56 -19.61
N ASP A 37 -10.06 14.34 -18.87
CA ASP A 37 -11.49 14.51 -19.10
C ASP A 37 -12.24 13.17 -19.25
N THR A 38 -11.97 12.24 -18.33
CA THR A 38 -12.61 10.93 -18.33
C THR A 38 -12.81 10.40 -16.92
N PRO A 39 -13.98 9.82 -16.60
CA PRO A 39 -14.19 9.16 -15.32
C PRO A 39 -13.50 7.79 -15.24
N ALA A 40 -13.14 7.20 -16.39
CA ALA A 40 -12.52 5.89 -16.50
C ALA A 40 -11.03 5.95 -16.14
N VAL A 41 -10.75 6.08 -14.84
CA VAL A 41 -9.41 6.08 -14.26
C VAL A 41 -9.42 5.27 -12.96
N GLY A 42 -8.41 4.43 -12.78
CA GLY A 42 -8.15 3.65 -11.57
C GLY A 42 -6.66 3.34 -11.42
N HIS A 43 -6.25 2.79 -10.27
CA HIS A 43 -4.88 2.38 -10.01
C HIS A 43 -4.78 0.87 -9.74
N ALA A 44 -3.56 0.32 -9.75
CA ALA A 44 -3.27 -1.09 -9.46
C ALA A 44 -2.25 -1.22 -8.31
N GLY A 45 -2.75 -1.19 -7.08
CA GLY A 45 -1.98 -1.05 -5.84
C GLY A 45 -2.29 0.29 -5.18
N THR A 46 -2.66 0.26 -3.90
CA THR A 46 -2.79 1.47 -3.08
C THR A 46 -1.45 1.74 -2.41
N LEU A 47 -0.98 2.98 -2.50
CA LEU A 47 0.06 3.53 -1.62
C LEU A 47 -0.58 4.41 -0.56
N ASP A 48 -0.11 4.27 0.67
CA ASP A 48 -0.49 5.10 1.81
C ASP A 48 -0.15 6.58 1.56
N PRO A 49 -0.80 7.52 2.28
CA PRO A 49 -0.60 8.95 2.05
C PRO A 49 0.88 9.37 2.11
N ASP A 50 1.61 8.87 3.11
CA ASP A 50 3.01 9.26 3.35
C ASP A 50 4.03 8.40 2.60
N ALA A 51 3.59 7.26 2.04
CA ALA A 51 4.42 6.46 1.14
C ALA A 51 4.68 7.23 -0.17
N THR A 52 5.86 7.06 -0.74
CA THR A 52 6.20 7.60 -2.07
C THR A 52 6.44 6.48 -3.08
N GLY A 53 6.65 6.82 -4.35
CA GLY A 53 7.07 5.86 -5.36
C GLY A 53 5.97 5.45 -6.35
N LEU A 54 6.19 4.32 -7.03
CA LEU A 54 5.45 3.96 -8.22
C LEU A 54 3.97 3.61 -7.95
N LEU A 55 3.07 4.44 -8.48
CA LEU A 55 1.63 4.19 -8.60
C LEU A 55 1.26 3.95 -10.06
N LEU A 56 0.84 2.72 -10.39
CA LEU A 56 0.34 2.37 -11.72
C LEU A 56 -1.11 2.84 -11.90
N VAL A 57 -1.36 3.74 -12.85
CA VAL A 57 -2.69 4.28 -13.14
C VAL A 57 -3.13 3.91 -14.55
N GLY A 58 -4.32 3.30 -14.67
CA GLY A 58 -4.96 3.01 -15.95
C GLY A 58 -5.96 4.09 -16.32
N VAL A 59 -5.97 4.51 -17.59
CA VAL A 59 -6.89 5.50 -18.16
C VAL A 59 -7.69 4.89 -19.31
N GLY A 60 -8.96 5.21 -19.40
CA GLY A 60 -9.85 4.72 -20.46
C GLY A 60 -9.98 3.21 -20.43
N LYS A 61 -9.86 2.56 -21.60
CA LYS A 61 -10.02 1.10 -21.71
C LYS A 61 -8.93 0.30 -20.99
N ALA A 62 -7.78 0.92 -20.67
CA ALA A 62 -6.68 0.26 -19.95
C ALA A 62 -7.06 -0.09 -18.50
N THR A 63 -8.05 0.59 -17.92
CA THR A 63 -8.60 0.25 -16.60
C THR A 63 -9.05 -1.21 -16.49
N LYS A 64 -9.52 -1.82 -17.59
CA LYS A 64 -9.93 -3.23 -17.66
C LYS A 64 -8.77 -4.20 -17.40
N LEU A 65 -7.54 -3.75 -17.62
CA LEU A 65 -6.35 -4.56 -17.47
C LEU A 65 -5.69 -4.39 -16.09
N LEU A 66 -6.17 -3.46 -15.24
CA LEU A 66 -5.62 -3.24 -13.90
C LEU A 66 -5.69 -4.51 -13.03
N THR A 67 -6.71 -5.35 -13.22
CA THR A 67 -6.85 -6.62 -12.49
C THR A 67 -5.67 -7.57 -12.66
N PHE A 68 -4.91 -7.46 -13.77
CA PHE A 68 -3.71 -8.27 -14.00
C PHE A 68 -2.46 -7.64 -13.40
N LEU A 69 -2.48 -6.33 -13.10
CA LEU A 69 -1.35 -5.58 -12.54
C LEU A 69 -1.35 -5.54 -11.02
N VAL A 70 -2.55 -5.66 -10.42
CA VAL A 70 -2.75 -5.72 -8.97
C VAL A 70 -1.98 -6.90 -8.35
N GLY A 71 -2.04 -8.07 -8.99
CA GLY A 71 -1.37 -9.28 -8.52
C GLY A 71 0.12 -9.39 -8.89
N LEU A 72 0.74 -8.34 -9.42
CA LEU A 72 2.17 -8.37 -9.67
C LEU A 72 2.95 -8.25 -8.35
N PRO A 73 4.14 -8.85 -8.25
CA PRO A 73 5.03 -8.62 -7.12
C PRO A 73 5.35 -7.13 -6.98
N LYS A 74 5.52 -6.70 -5.74
CA LYS A 74 5.86 -5.33 -5.38
C LYS A 74 7.19 -5.31 -4.65
N THR A 75 7.91 -4.21 -4.83
CA THR A 75 9.12 -3.93 -4.07
C THR A 75 8.94 -2.67 -3.26
N TYR A 76 9.26 -2.73 -1.97
CA TYR A 76 9.20 -1.57 -1.07
C TYR A 76 10.54 -1.33 -0.43
N GLU A 77 10.83 -0.06 -0.18
CA GLU A 77 11.89 0.39 0.72
C GLU A 77 11.22 1.11 1.89
N ALA A 78 11.55 0.75 3.12
CA ALA A 78 10.97 1.33 4.32
C ALA A 78 12.01 1.48 5.42
N VAL A 79 11.85 2.50 6.28
CA VAL A 79 12.63 2.67 7.50
C VAL A 79 11.77 2.28 8.70
N ILE A 80 12.28 1.41 9.56
CA ILE A 80 11.58 0.98 10.78
C ILE A 80 12.22 1.66 12.00
N ALA A 81 11.40 2.37 12.75
CA ALA A 81 11.78 2.89 14.07
C ALA A 81 11.38 1.86 15.14
N PHE A 82 12.36 1.22 15.77
CA PHE A 82 12.11 0.28 16.86
C PHE A 82 11.92 1.00 18.19
N GLY A 83 11.13 0.40 19.09
CA GLY A 83 10.92 0.92 20.44
C GLY A 83 9.69 1.82 20.61
N ALA A 84 8.90 2.01 19.55
CA ALA A 84 7.61 2.70 19.63
C ALA A 84 6.52 1.91 18.89
N ALA A 85 5.33 1.86 19.46
CA ALA A 85 4.12 1.39 18.80
C ALA A 85 3.18 2.59 18.57
N THR A 86 2.60 2.68 17.37
CA THR A 86 1.68 3.75 16.98
C THR A 86 0.33 3.20 16.57
N SER A 87 -0.72 4.02 16.75
CA SER A 87 -2.12 3.65 16.46
C SER A 87 -2.39 3.28 14.99
N THR A 88 -1.55 3.75 14.06
CA THR A 88 -1.65 3.49 12.61
C THR A 88 -0.58 2.55 12.09
N GLN A 89 0.33 2.08 12.94
CA GLN A 89 1.49 1.26 12.56
C GLN A 89 2.47 1.96 11.60
N ASP A 90 2.41 3.29 11.53
CA ASP A 90 3.33 4.16 10.79
C ASP A 90 3.64 5.44 11.58
N ALA A 91 4.46 6.32 11.00
CA ALA A 91 4.88 7.58 11.63
C ALA A 91 3.77 8.64 11.75
N SER A 92 2.62 8.45 11.10
CA SER A 92 1.50 9.40 11.14
C SER A 92 0.61 9.23 12.37
N GLY A 93 0.72 8.09 13.05
CA GLY A 93 -0.09 7.74 14.22
C GLY A 93 0.39 8.35 15.53
N THR A 94 -0.45 8.23 16.55
CA THR A 94 -0.11 8.60 17.93
C THR A 94 0.66 7.45 18.58
N VAL A 95 1.71 7.77 19.36
CA VAL A 95 2.45 6.76 20.14
C VAL A 95 1.55 6.20 21.24
N GLU A 96 1.39 4.88 21.25
CA GLU A 96 0.58 4.14 22.23
C GLU A 96 1.45 3.37 23.24
N GLY A 97 2.73 3.16 22.92
CA GLY A 97 3.67 2.48 23.80
C GLY A 97 5.11 2.69 23.39
N THR A 98 6.01 2.62 24.36
CA THR A 98 7.47 2.70 24.16
C THR A 98 8.16 1.52 24.83
N PHE A 99 9.22 1.02 24.23
CA PHE A 99 9.92 -0.20 24.66
C PHE A 99 11.43 0.04 24.68
N ASP A 100 12.10 -0.55 25.67
CA ASP A 100 13.56 -0.52 25.75
C ASP A 100 14.16 -1.43 24.65
N MET A 101 14.92 -0.81 23.73
CA MET A 101 15.61 -1.49 22.64
C MET A 101 17.13 -1.51 22.83
N SER A 102 17.65 -1.22 24.03
CA SER A 102 19.10 -1.17 24.31
C SER A 102 19.83 -2.48 24.02
N GLY A 103 19.13 -3.62 24.08
CA GLY A 103 19.67 -4.94 23.73
C GLY A 103 19.50 -5.34 22.25
N LEU A 104 18.88 -4.51 21.42
CA LEU A 104 18.65 -4.84 20.01
C LEU A 104 19.94 -4.73 19.21
N THR A 105 20.26 -5.78 18.44
CA THR A 105 21.44 -5.80 17.57
C THR A 105 21.03 -5.89 16.12
N ALA A 106 21.85 -5.34 15.21
CA ALA A 106 21.64 -5.46 13.77
C ALA A 106 21.55 -6.93 13.31
N ALA A 107 22.32 -7.83 13.95
CA ALA A 107 22.27 -9.26 13.68
C ALA A 107 20.90 -9.86 14.02
N ALA A 108 20.36 -9.53 15.20
CA ALA A 108 19.03 -9.99 15.63
C ALA A 108 17.92 -9.48 14.69
N VAL A 109 18.02 -8.23 14.23
CA VAL A 109 17.08 -7.66 13.25
C VAL A 109 17.19 -8.41 11.91
N ALA A 110 18.40 -8.68 11.43
CA ALA A 110 18.61 -9.40 10.18
C ALA A 110 18.12 -10.86 10.25
N ASP A 111 18.29 -11.54 11.40
CA ASP A 111 17.75 -12.88 11.63
C ASP A 111 16.22 -12.87 11.63
N ALA A 112 15.60 -11.91 12.33
CA ALA A 112 14.15 -11.74 12.33
C ALA A 112 13.61 -11.47 10.92
N ALA A 113 14.28 -10.60 10.15
CA ALA A 113 13.95 -10.31 8.76
C ALA A 113 13.97 -11.57 7.88
N ARG A 114 15.04 -12.37 7.94
CA ARG A 114 15.15 -13.64 7.21
C ARG A 114 14.07 -14.64 7.61
N SER A 115 13.69 -14.68 8.88
CA SER A 115 12.64 -15.60 9.35
C SER A 115 11.24 -15.29 8.78
N MET A 116 11.03 -14.08 8.23
CA MET A 116 9.79 -13.68 7.57
C MET A 116 9.75 -14.05 6.08
N GLU A 117 10.87 -14.49 5.49
CA GLU A 117 10.92 -14.93 4.10
C GLU A 117 10.13 -16.24 3.90
N GLY A 118 9.48 -16.38 2.75
CA GLY A 118 8.62 -17.51 2.41
C GLY A 118 7.13 -17.23 2.63
N PRO A 119 6.29 -18.29 2.60
CA PRO A 119 4.85 -18.17 2.78
C PRO A 119 4.49 -17.96 4.26
N SER A 120 3.55 -17.06 4.53
CA SER A 120 2.99 -16.82 5.86
C SER A 120 1.56 -16.31 5.78
N GLU A 121 0.90 -16.14 6.93
CA GLU A 121 -0.43 -15.52 7.01
C GLU A 121 -0.35 -14.17 7.70
N GLN A 122 -1.01 -13.16 7.13
CA GLN A 122 -1.07 -11.83 7.72
C GLN A 122 -2.52 -11.39 7.93
N VAL A 123 -2.80 -10.88 9.13
CA VAL A 123 -4.07 -10.21 9.41
C VAL A 123 -3.98 -8.78 8.87
N PRO A 124 -4.86 -8.38 7.94
CA PRO A 124 -4.87 -7.02 7.39
C PRO A 124 -5.09 -5.98 8.50
N PRO A 125 -4.48 -4.77 8.45
CA PRO A 125 -4.66 -3.74 9.46
C PRO A 125 -6.11 -3.20 9.50
N MET A 126 -6.49 -2.57 10.64
CA MET A 126 -7.85 -2.03 10.85
C MET A 126 -8.14 -0.87 9.90
N VAL A 127 -7.10 -0.08 9.60
CA VAL A 127 -7.15 1.02 8.64
C VAL A 127 -6.92 0.50 7.22
N SER A 128 -7.72 -0.47 6.79
CA SER A 128 -7.67 -0.99 5.42
C SER A 128 -8.88 -0.52 4.61
N ALA A 129 -8.74 -0.50 3.28
CA ALA A 129 -9.84 -0.22 2.35
C ALA A 129 -10.89 -1.34 2.29
N VAL A 130 -10.68 -2.42 3.05
CA VAL A 130 -11.55 -3.60 3.13
C VAL A 130 -12.97 -3.20 3.51
N ARG A 131 -13.95 -3.86 2.90
CA ARG A 131 -15.35 -3.76 3.31
C ARG A 131 -15.74 -4.98 4.13
N ILE A 132 -16.30 -4.77 5.31
CA ILE A 132 -17.00 -5.81 6.07
C ILE A 132 -18.45 -5.37 6.19
N ASP A 133 -19.38 -6.24 5.79
CA ASP A 133 -20.83 -5.98 5.76
C ASP A 133 -21.23 -4.68 5.02
N GLY A 134 -20.51 -4.35 3.94
CA GLY A 134 -20.79 -3.19 3.09
C GLY A 134 -20.24 -1.85 3.59
N LYS A 135 -19.63 -1.79 4.78
CA LYS A 135 -18.97 -0.59 5.33
C LYS A 135 -17.46 -0.69 5.22
N ARG A 136 -16.77 0.44 4.98
CA ARG A 136 -15.30 0.44 4.87
C ARG A 136 -14.68 0.37 6.27
N LEU A 137 -13.64 -0.45 6.42
CA LEU A 137 -13.00 -0.74 7.71
C LEU A 137 -12.42 0.51 8.39
N HIS A 138 -11.88 1.46 7.62
CA HIS A 138 -11.44 2.75 8.18
C HIS A 138 -12.59 3.61 8.76
N GLU A 139 -13.82 3.45 8.27
CA GLU A 139 -14.99 4.16 8.82
C GLU A 139 -15.36 3.56 10.20
N LEU A 140 -15.28 2.24 10.32
CA LEU A 140 -15.54 1.51 11.59
C LEU A 140 -14.44 1.72 12.63
N ALA A 141 -13.17 1.81 12.21
CA ALA A 141 -12.05 2.12 13.09
C ALA A 141 -12.17 3.52 13.71
N ARG A 142 -12.65 4.52 12.95
CA ARG A 142 -12.95 5.87 13.47
C ARG A 142 -14.09 5.88 14.48
N GLU A 143 -15.00 4.91 14.43
CA GLU A 143 -16.07 4.72 15.41
C GLU A 143 -15.61 3.92 16.65
N GLY A 144 -14.33 3.54 16.74
CA GLY A 144 -13.77 2.76 17.86
C GLY A 144 -14.23 1.31 17.89
N LYS A 145 -14.73 0.76 16.77
CA LYS A 145 -15.18 -0.64 16.69
C LYS A 145 -14.08 -1.50 16.08
N GLU A 146 -13.61 -2.48 16.83
CA GLU A 146 -12.68 -3.49 16.34
C GLU A 146 -13.45 -4.60 15.61
N VAL A 147 -13.00 -4.95 14.41
CA VAL A 147 -13.62 -6.02 13.61
C VAL A 147 -12.59 -7.12 13.38
N GLU A 148 -13.01 -8.36 13.66
CA GLU A 148 -12.21 -9.55 13.41
C GLU A 148 -12.02 -9.74 11.89
N ARG A 149 -10.77 -9.95 11.47
CA ARG A 149 -10.39 -10.07 10.05
C ARG A 149 -9.69 -11.40 9.85
N PRO A 150 -10.12 -12.25 8.90
CA PRO A 150 -9.44 -13.52 8.65
C PRO A 150 -8.02 -13.25 8.13
N PRO A 151 -7.00 -13.99 8.60
CA PRO A 151 -5.66 -13.96 8.03
C PRO A 151 -5.68 -14.26 6.53
N ARG A 152 -4.73 -13.70 5.79
CA ARG A 152 -4.58 -13.94 4.35
C ARG A 152 -3.18 -14.47 4.04
N PRO A 153 -3.05 -15.40 3.08
CA PRO A 153 -1.74 -15.87 2.67
C PRO A 153 -0.97 -14.74 1.99
N ILE A 154 0.28 -14.58 2.40
CA ILE A 154 1.27 -13.71 1.77
C ILE A 154 2.54 -14.52 1.49
N ARG A 155 3.41 -13.95 0.66
CA ARG A 155 4.76 -14.49 0.45
C ARG A 155 5.76 -13.35 0.40
N VAL A 156 6.81 -13.47 1.19
CA VAL A 156 7.97 -12.59 1.13
C VAL A 156 9.06 -13.31 0.34
N ASP A 157 9.39 -12.84 -0.85
CA ASP A 157 10.42 -13.46 -1.69
C ASP A 157 11.83 -13.08 -1.24
N ARG A 158 11.99 -11.85 -0.72
CA ARG A 158 13.27 -11.36 -0.15
C ARG A 158 13.02 -10.27 0.88
N PHE A 159 13.77 -10.31 1.98
CA PHE A 159 13.80 -9.27 3.00
C PHE A 159 15.27 -8.92 3.33
N GLU A 160 15.75 -7.82 2.77
CA GLU A 160 17.08 -7.28 3.07
C GLU A 160 17.00 -6.16 4.10
N THR A 161 17.92 -6.17 5.06
CA THR A 161 18.08 -5.09 6.04
C THR A 161 19.39 -4.36 5.77
N THR A 162 19.34 -3.03 5.85
CA THR A 162 20.51 -2.15 5.74
C THR A 162 20.55 -1.19 6.91
N PRO A 163 21.72 -0.84 7.46
CA PRO A 163 21.79 0.16 8.53
C PRO A 163 21.17 1.49 8.05
N ALA A 164 20.22 2.02 8.82
CA ALA A 164 19.83 3.42 8.75
C ALA A 164 20.59 4.19 9.85
N SER A 165 20.50 5.53 9.88
CA SER A 165 21.28 6.36 10.81
C SER A 165 21.01 5.99 12.28
N GLU A 166 21.87 6.35 13.25
CA GLU A 166 21.93 5.80 14.64
C GLU A 166 20.62 5.77 15.47
N ALA A 167 19.50 6.38 15.02
CA ALA A 167 18.17 6.30 15.64
C ALA A 167 17.14 5.47 14.83
N GLU A 168 17.55 4.89 13.70
CA GLU A 168 16.73 4.22 12.70
C GLU A 168 17.39 2.88 12.37
N LEU A 169 16.68 1.78 12.60
CA LEU A 169 17.24 0.46 12.33
C LEU A 169 16.44 -0.17 11.19
N ALA A 170 17.13 -0.35 10.07
CA ALA A 170 16.73 -1.06 8.87
C ALA A 170 15.99 -0.21 7.82
N GLY A 171 16.73 0.17 6.78
CA GLY A 171 16.19 0.26 5.43
C GLY A 171 15.87 -1.16 4.94
N CYS A 172 14.59 -1.46 4.76
CA CYS A 172 14.09 -2.77 4.41
C CYS A 172 13.71 -2.82 2.93
N THR A 173 14.42 -3.59 2.11
CA THR A 173 13.94 -3.91 0.75
C THR A 173 13.08 -5.17 0.81
N TRP A 174 11.77 -5.01 0.60
CA TRP A 174 10.81 -6.11 0.49
C TRP A 174 10.60 -6.44 -0.97
N ILE A 175 10.71 -7.70 -1.39
CA ILE A 175 10.18 -8.17 -2.69
C ILE A 175 9.12 -9.21 -2.35
N GLY A 176 7.86 -8.95 -2.65
CA GLY A 176 6.77 -9.86 -2.32
C GLY A 176 5.69 -9.89 -3.39
N GLY A 177 5.35 -11.10 -3.85
CA GLY A 177 4.23 -11.41 -4.72
C GLY A 177 2.89 -10.92 -4.16
N ALA A 178 2.05 -10.35 -5.04
CA ALA A 178 0.65 -9.99 -4.86
C ALA A 178 0.17 -9.86 -3.41
N ALA A 179 0.16 -8.66 -2.85
CA ALA A 179 -0.83 -8.37 -1.83
C ALA A 179 -2.21 -8.59 -2.50
N PRO A 180 -3.08 -9.48 -1.98
CA PRO A 180 -4.44 -9.56 -2.48
C PRO A 180 -5.08 -8.21 -2.19
N GLU A 181 -5.27 -7.37 -3.22
CA GLU A 181 -6.14 -6.21 -3.04
C GLU A 181 -7.48 -6.73 -2.58
N PHE A 182 -7.77 -6.34 -1.35
CA PHE A 182 -9.03 -6.36 -0.68
C PHE A 182 -10.15 -5.88 -1.61
N ARG A 183 -10.82 -6.83 -2.26
CA ARG A 183 -12.22 -6.65 -2.66
C ARG A 183 -13.10 -6.64 -1.42
#